data_AF-A0A1H7DC03-F1
#
_entry.id   AF-A0A1H7DC03-F1
#
_cell.length_a   1.000
_cell.length_b   1.000
_cell.length_c   1.000
_cell.angle_alpha   90.00
_cell.angle_beta   90.00
_cell.angle_gamma   90.00
#
_symmetry.space_group_name_H-M   'P 1'
#
loop_
_entity.id
_entity.type
_entity.pdbx_description
1 polymer ?
#
loop_
_entity_poly.entity_id
_entity_poly.type
_entity_poly.pdbx_seq_one_letter_code
_entity_poly.pdbx_strand_id
1 'polypeptide(L)'
;MGIVKISDLMHENLRVAGNALSRSINAQAEHWMRIGMLAELHPALDHREICQLLIRAEQAGGFDMATVSASLAPAPAPASAPTPTPTPTRRPAAAPRKATADARA
;
A
#
# COMPACT_ATOMS: atom_id res chain seq x y z
N MET A 1 1.37 26.93 -21.51
CA MET A 1 0.36 25.86 -21.42
C MET A 1 -0.15 25.59 -22.83
N GLY A 2 -0.02 24.34 -23.32
CA GLY A 2 -0.60 23.96 -24.61
C GLY A 2 -2.12 23.93 -24.51
N ILE A 3 -2.81 24.61 -25.44
CA ILE A 3 -4.28 24.62 -25.46
C ILE A 3 -4.73 23.37 -26.20
N VAL A 4 -5.39 22.46 -25.50
CA VAL A 4 -6.06 21.31 -26.11
C VAL A 4 -7.35 21.80 -26.76
N LYS A 5 -7.50 21.60 -28.07
CA LYS A 5 -8.75 21.91 -28.76
C LYS A 5 -9.78 20.81 -28.46
N ILE A 6 -10.94 21.22 -27.96
CA ILE A 6 -12.07 20.34 -27.66
C ILE A 6 -13.27 20.90 -28.44
N SER A 7 -14.11 20.03 -29.02
CA SER A 7 -15.30 20.47 -29.73
C SER A 7 -16.29 21.18 -28.78
N ASP A 8 -17.04 22.16 -29.29
CA ASP A 8 -18.02 22.92 -28.51
C ASP A 8 -19.03 22.01 -27.79
N LEU A 9 -19.53 20.97 -28.46
CA LEU A 9 -20.45 20.00 -27.87
C LEU A 9 -19.86 19.29 -26.64
N MET A 10 -18.60 18.84 -26.74
CA MET A 10 -17.91 18.21 -25.60
C MET A 10 -17.61 19.21 -24.48
N HIS A 11 -17.31 20.47 -24.82
CA HIS A 11 -17.12 21.52 -23.82
C HIS A 11 -18.40 21.77 -23.02
N GLU A 12 -19.55 21.84 -23.68
CA GLU A 12 -20.85 21.96 -23.01
C GLU A 12 -21.20 20.73 -22.16
N ASN A 13 -20.95 19.52 -22.66
CA ASN A 13 -21.16 18.30 -21.87
C ASN A 13 -20.29 18.28 -20.61
N LEU A 14 -19.02 18.69 -20.71
CA LEU A 14 -18.12 18.81 -19.55
C LEU A 14 -18.61 19.87 -18.55
N ARG A 15 -19.16 20.98 -19.04
CA ARG A 15 -19.75 22.03 -18.18
C ARG A 15 -20.93 21.50 -17.37
N VAL A 16 -21.86 20.78 -18.01
CA VAL A 16 -23.02 20.18 -17.33
C VAL A 16 -22.57 19.14 -16.30
N ALA A 17 -21.67 18.24 -16.68
CA ALA A 17 -21.13 17.22 -15.77
C ALA A 17 -20.38 17.82 -14.58
N GLY A 18 -19.54 18.84 -14.83
CA GLY A 18 -18.82 19.57 -13.79
C GLY A 18 -19.76 20.19 -12.76
N ASN A 19 -20.83 20.86 -13.21
CA ASN A 19 -21.85 21.41 -12.32
C ASN A 19 -22.53 20.32 -11.47
N ALA A 20 -22.89 19.18 -12.08
CA ALA A 20 -23.53 18.07 -11.37
C ALA A 20 -22.60 17.40 -10.33
N LEU A 21 -21.30 17.32 -10.63
CA LEU A 21 -20.28 16.71 -9.77
C LEU A 21 -19.57 17.72 -8.85
N SER A 22 -20.01 18.98 -8.84
CA SER A 22 -19.37 20.09 -8.11
C SER A 22 -17.85 20.22 -8.40
N ARG A 23 -17.48 20.11 -9.68
CA ARG A 23 -16.10 20.23 -10.18
C ARG A 23 -16.00 21.25 -11.32
N SER A 24 -14.85 21.93 -11.44
CA SER A 24 -14.57 22.80 -12.60
C SER A 24 -14.33 21.99 -13.87
N ILE A 25 -14.43 22.63 -15.04
CA ILE A 25 -14.14 21.99 -16.34
C ILE A 25 -12.71 21.45 -16.39
N ASN A 26 -11.74 22.21 -15.87
CA ASN A 26 -10.34 21.77 -15.81
C ASN A 26 -10.19 20.54 -14.89
N ALA A 27 -10.84 20.56 -13.72
CA ALA A 27 -10.80 19.40 -12.81
C ALA A 27 -11.45 18.16 -13.44
N GLN A 28 -12.51 18.33 -14.25
CA GLN A 28 -13.13 17.24 -14.98
C GLN A 28 -12.22 16.69 -16.07
N ALA A 29 -11.53 17.56 -16.82
CA ALA A 29 -10.56 17.17 -17.83
C ALA A 29 -9.37 16.41 -17.21
N GLU A 30 -8.79 16.95 -16.13
CA GLU A 30 -7.72 16.27 -15.40
C GLU A 30 -8.15 14.90 -14.87
N HIS A 31 -9.36 14.80 -14.31
CA HIS A 31 -9.89 13.54 -13.82
C HIS A 31 -9.95 12.46 -14.90
N TRP A 32 -10.48 12.81 -16.08
CA TRP A 32 -10.53 11.88 -17.22
C TRP A 32 -9.15 11.54 -17.78
N MET A 33 -8.21 12.49 -17.81
CA MET A 33 -6.83 12.22 -18.20
C MET A 33 -6.15 11.23 -17.24
N ARG A 34 -6.35 11.38 -15.93
CA ARG A 34 -5.82 10.43 -14.93
C ARG A 34 -6.45 9.04 -15.08
N ILE A 35 -7.77 8.96 -15.28
CA ILE A 35 -8.46 7.68 -15.52
C ILE A 35 -7.90 7.00 -16.78
N GLY A 36 -7.83 7.72 -17.90
CA GLY A 36 -7.35 7.16 -19.17
C GLY A 36 -5.90 6.68 -19.08
N MET A 37 -5.04 7.45 -18.42
CA MET A 37 -3.65 7.04 -18.20
C MET A 37 -3.54 5.77 -17.36
N LEU A 38 -4.31 5.66 -16.27
CA LEU A 38 -4.30 4.46 -15.43
C LEU A 38 -4.89 3.25 -16.14
N ALA A 39 -5.95 3.43 -16.93
CA ALA A 39 -6.55 2.35 -17.72
C ALA A 39 -5.56 1.81 -18.78
N GLU A 40 -4.78 2.68 -19.42
CA GLU A 40 -3.75 2.29 -20.38
C GLU A 40 -2.57 1.56 -19.71
N LEU A 41 -2.09 2.08 -18.57
CA LEU A 41 -0.94 1.50 -17.86
C LEU A 41 -1.29 0.22 -17.08
N HIS A 42 -2.55 0.08 -16.67
CA HIS A 42 -3.02 -1.06 -15.90
C HIS A 42 -4.31 -1.63 -16.50
N PRO A 43 -4.24 -2.33 -17.65
CA PRO A 43 -5.42 -2.84 -18.36
C PRO A 43 -6.26 -3.86 -17.59
N ALA A 44 -5.70 -4.44 -16.53
CA ALA A 44 -6.39 -5.40 -15.66
C ALA A 44 -7.28 -4.74 -14.60
N LEU A 45 -7.10 -3.44 -14.34
CA LEU A 45 -7.90 -2.72 -13.36
C LEU A 45 -9.22 -2.26 -13.99
N ASP A 46 -10.31 -2.45 -13.25
CA ASP A 46 -11.59 -1.89 -13.64
C ASP A 46 -11.72 -0.41 -13.22
N HIS A 47 -12.79 0.25 -13.68
CA HIS A 47 -13.03 1.66 -13.37
C HIS A 47 -13.17 1.93 -11.86
N ARG A 48 -13.75 0.98 -11.10
CA ARG A 48 -13.92 1.12 -9.66
C ARG A 48 -12.56 1.05 -8.96
N GLU A 49 -11.69 0.14 -9.34
CA GLU A 49 -10.33 0.00 -8.81
C GLU A 49 -9.49 1.24 -9.14
N ILE A 50 -9.59 1.76 -10.37
CA ILE A 50 -8.95 3.02 -10.76
C ILE A 50 -9.43 4.17 -9.87
N CYS A 51 -10.74 4.28 -9.61
CA CYS A 51 -11.27 5.32 -8.71
C CYS A 51 -10.72 5.19 -7.29
N GLN A 52 -10.63 3.97 -6.75
CA GLN A 52 -10.06 3.74 -5.42
C GLN A 52 -8.58 4.13 -5.38
N LEU A 53 -7.82 3.83 -6.43
CA LEU A 53 -6.41 4.18 -6.55
C LEU A 53 -6.21 5.71 -6.57
N LEU A 54 -7.06 6.44 -7.29
CA LEU A 54 -7.03 7.91 -7.31
C LEU A 54 -7.33 8.50 -5.92
N ILE A 55 -8.29 7.93 -5.18
CA ILE A 55 -8.60 8.37 -3.81
C ILE A 55 -7.40 8.12 -2.88
N ARG A 56 -6.76 6.95 -2.96
CA ARG A 56 -5.58 6.63 -2.15
C ARG A 56 -4.41 7.58 -2.46
N ALA A 57 -4.18 7.87 -3.74
CA ALA A 57 -3.14 8.82 -4.14
C ALA A 57 -3.40 10.22 -3.56
N GLU A 58 -4.64 10.71 -3.64
CA GLU A 58 -5.01 12.01 -3.06
C GLU A 58 -4.78 12.04 -1.54
N GLN A 59 -5.14 10.97 -0.82
CA GLN A 59 -4.88 10.83 0.62
C GLN A 59 -3.38 10.80 0.96
N ALA A 60 -2.54 10.33 0.04
CA ALA A 60 -1.09 10.28 0.18
C ALA A 60 -0.38 11.61 -0.16
N GLY A 61 -1.13 12.67 -0.50
CA GLY A 61 -0.59 14.00 -0.76
C GLY A 61 -0.69 14.46 -2.21
N GLY A 62 -1.39 13.71 -3.07
CA GLY A 62 -1.74 14.11 -4.42
C GLY A 62 -1.47 13.03 -5.47
N PHE A 63 -1.83 13.34 -6.71
CA PHE A 63 -1.64 12.43 -7.83
C PHE A 63 -0.24 12.55 -8.44
N ASP A 64 0.60 11.56 -8.20
CA ASP A 64 1.83 11.31 -8.97
C ASP A 64 2.01 9.80 -9.24
N MET A 65 2.79 9.45 -10.27
CA MET A 65 2.95 8.05 -10.67
C MET A 65 3.72 7.19 -9.65
N ALA A 66 4.61 7.77 -8.85
CA ALA A 66 5.34 7.04 -7.82
C ALA A 66 4.39 6.65 -6.67
N THR A 67 3.52 7.57 -6.27
CA THR A 67 2.46 7.38 -5.27
C THR A 67 1.44 6.34 -5.71
N VAL A 68 1.03 6.39 -6.98
CA VAL A 68 0.16 5.37 -7.60
C VAL A 68 0.83 3.99 -7.57
N SER A 69 2.10 3.92 -7.99
CA SER A 69 2.85 2.66 -8.02
C SER A 69 3.04 2.06 -6.62
N ALA A 70 3.32 2.90 -5.61
CA ALA A 70 3.37 2.48 -4.22
C ALA A 70 2.01 1.97 -3.70
N SER A 71 0.90 2.54 -4.17
CA SER A 71 -0.47 2.14 -3.78
C SER A 71 -0.92 0.82 -4.41
N LEU A 72 -0.27 0.39 -5.50
CA LEU A 72 -0.47 -0.90 -6.17
C LEU A 72 0.40 -2.02 -5.59
N ALA A 73 1.49 -1.67 -4.88
CA ALA A 73 2.34 -2.66 -4.26
C ALA A 73 1.53 -3.48 -3.24
N PRO A 74 1.63 -4.82 -3.25
CA PRO A 74 0.98 -5.63 -2.25
C PRO A 74 1.46 -5.21 -0.86
N ALA A 75 0.53 -5.06 0.09
CA ALA A 75 0.86 -4.76 1.48
C ALA A 75 1.96 -5.72 1.96
N PRO A 76 2.98 -5.25 2.68
CA PRO A 76 4.02 -6.13 3.18
C PRO A 76 3.33 -7.23 4.00
N ALA A 77 3.60 -8.48 3.63
CA ALA A 77 3.05 -9.64 4.33
C ALA A 77 3.30 -9.45 5.84
N PRO A 78 2.30 -9.74 6.71
CA PRO A 78 2.52 -9.65 8.14
C PRO A 78 3.73 -10.54 8.45
N ALA A 79 4.79 -9.93 8.98
CA ALA A 79 6.01 -10.63 9.33
C ALA A 79 5.61 -11.85 10.16
N SER A 80 5.83 -13.04 9.59
CA SER A 80 5.64 -14.32 10.27
C SER A 80 6.37 -14.22 11.61
N ALA A 81 5.59 -14.23 12.70
CA ALA A 81 6.09 -14.11 14.06
C ALA A 81 7.29 -15.06 14.24
N PRO A 82 8.39 -14.63 14.87
CA PRO A 82 9.52 -15.51 15.08
C PRO A 82 9.05 -16.68 15.95
N THR A 83 9.14 -17.89 15.41
CA THR A 83 8.94 -19.14 16.14
C THR A 83 9.72 -19.08 17.46
N PRO A 84 9.09 -19.23 18.64
CA PRO A 84 9.84 -19.19 19.88
C PRO A 84 10.81 -20.38 19.93
N THR A 85 12.10 -20.09 19.96
CA THR A 85 13.19 -21.06 20.15
C THR A 85 12.94 -21.87 21.43
N PRO A 86 12.89 -23.22 21.38
CA PRO A 86 12.71 -24.01 22.59
C PRO A 86 13.92 -23.84 23.52
N THR A 87 13.66 -23.40 24.76
CA THR A 87 14.67 -23.25 25.82
C THR A 87 15.28 -24.62 26.15
N PRO A 88 16.62 -24.80 26.12
CA PRO A 88 17.22 -26.07 26.49
C PRO A 88 17.10 -26.30 28.00
N THR A 89 16.38 -27.36 28.39
CA THR A 89 16.26 -27.83 29.77
C THR A 89 17.63 -28.21 30.33
N ARG A 90 18.11 -27.45 31.32
CA ARG A 90 19.38 -27.71 32.02
C ARG A 90 19.26 -28.97 32.88
N ARG A 91 19.97 -30.04 32.47
CA ARG A 91 20.15 -31.29 33.22
C ARG A 91 20.89 -31.02 34.55
N PRO A 92 20.49 -31.60 35.69
CA PRO A 92 21.13 -31.34 36.97
C PRO A 92 22.51 -32.01 37.06
N ALA A 93 23.47 -31.30 37.65
CA ALA A 93 24.84 -31.75 37.88
C ALA A 93 24.91 -32.75 39.03
N ALA A 94 25.66 -33.84 38.83
CA ALA A 94 25.90 -34.87 39.83
C ALA A 94 26.73 -34.34 41.01
N ALA A 95 26.32 -34.70 42.23
CA ALA A 95 26.97 -34.33 43.49
C ALA A 95 28.29 -35.09 43.70
N PRO A 96 29.34 -34.45 44.27
CA PRO A 96 30.57 -35.14 44.60
C PRO A 96 30.44 -35.91 45.93
N ARG A 97 30.78 -37.20 45.91
CA ARG A 97 30.92 -38.04 47.11
C ARG A 97 32.12 -37.57 47.93
N LYS A 98 31.91 -37.17 49.19
CA LYS A 98 33.00 -36.94 50.15
C LYS A 98 33.53 -38.29 50.65
N ALA A 99 34.84 -38.48 50.50
CA ALA A 99 35.58 -39.57 51.11
C ALA A 99 35.62 -39.37 52.64
N THR A 100 35.16 -40.38 53.38
CA THR A 100 35.34 -40.48 54.83
C THR A 100 36.81 -40.74 55.14
N ALA A 101 37.42 -39.81 55.87
CA ALA A 101 38.71 -40.00 56.52
C ALA A 101 38.49 -40.92 57.73
N ASP A 102 39.20 -42.04 57.74
CA ASP A 102 39.30 -42.93 58.90
C ASP A 102 40.55 -42.53 59.69
N ALA A 103 40.33 -42.03 60.90
CA ALA A 103 41.38 -41.64 61.84
C ALA A 103 41.46 -42.70 62.95
N ARG A 104 42.67 -43.26 63.09
CA ARG A 104 43.13 -44.15 64.18
C ARG A 104 42.60 -43.79 65.57
N ALA A 105 42.24 -44.82 66.34
CA ALA A 105 42.92 -45.21 67.59
C ALA A 105 42.48 -46.62 68.00
#